data_AF-A0A3D4PK71-F1
#
_entry.id   AF-A0A3D4PK71-F1
#
_cell.length_a   1.000
_cell.length_b   1.000
_cell.length_c   1.000
_cell.angle_alpha   90.00
_cell.angle_beta   90.00
_cell.angle_gamma   90.00
#
_symmetry.space_group_name_H-M   'P 1'
#
loop_
_entity.id
_entity.type
_entity.pdbx_description
1 polymer ?
#
loop_
_entity_poly.entity_id
_entity_poly.type
_entity_poly.pdbx_seq_one_letter_code
_entity_poly.pdbx_strand_id
1 'polypeptide(L)'
;QVATTAVNDVRQILTVDRVAIAMKWGRKTKMIAVSGQDKVNRNANLMQKLNRLVRTVYQSRKPFIYNGQLKDLAPQVEKQLADYLEESNARMLAIYPLEYQDREHKSEDKP
;
A
#
# COMPACT_ATOMS: atom_id res chain seq x y z
N GLN A 1 -14.38 -4.50 -10.02
CA GLN A 1 -15.26 -4.63 -8.85
C GLN A 1 -14.55 -5.29 -7.66
N VAL A 2 -13.90 -6.45 -7.82
CA VAL A 2 -13.19 -7.16 -6.71
C VAL A 2 -12.32 -6.26 -5.82
N ALA A 3 -11.41 -5.46 -6.40
CA ALA A 3 -10.53 -4.60 -5.61
C ALA A 3 -11.29 -3.48 -4.86
N THR A 4 -12.36 -2.94 -5.44
CA THR A 4 -13.21 -1.92 -4.79
C THR A 4 -13.98 -2.52 -3.62
N THR A 5 -14.52 -3.73 -3.78
CA THR A 5 -15.17 -4.47 -2.67
C THR A 5 -14.16 -4.74 -1.55
N ALA A 6 -12.99 -5.28 -1.89
CA ALA A 6 -11.95 -5.59 -0.91
C ALA A 6 -11.52 -4.38 -0.06
N VAL A 7 -11.29 -3.21 -0.67
CA VAL A 7 -10.89 -2.02 0.12
C VAL A 7 -12.00 -1.54 1.07
N ASN A 8 -13.27 -1.68 0.68
CA ASN A 8 -14.39 -1.26 1.52
C ASN A 8 -14.61 -2.24 2.68
N ASP A 9 -14.55 -3.55 2.41
CA ASP A 9 -14.67 -4.59 3.43
C ASP A 9 -13.52 -4.50 4.44
N VAL A 10 -12.28 -4.35 3.97
CA VAL A 10 -11.11 -4.20 4.85
C VAL A 10 -11.20 -2.93 5.68
N ARG A 11 -11.70 -1.83 5.11
CA ARG A 11 -11.92 -0.58 5.86
C ARG A 11 -12.84 -0.81 7.05
N GLN A 12 -13.92 -1.56 6.85
CA GLN A 12 -14.87 -1.92 7.91
C GLN A 12 -14.27 -2.90 8.92
N ILE A 13 -13.62 -3.97 8.47
CA ILE A 13 -13.06 -5.01 9.34
C ILE A 13 -11.94 -4.46 10.24
N LEU A 14 -11.03 -3.66 9.68
CA LEU A 14 -9.90 -3.11 10.42
C LEU A 14 -10.24 -1.81 11.16
N THR A 15 -11.44 -1.28 10.99
CA THR A 15 -11.88 -0.01 11.59
C THR A 15 -10.90 1.14 11.30
N VAL A 16 -10.46 1.24 10.04
CA VAL A 16 -9.51 2.28 9.58
C VAL A 16 -10.21 3.34 8.74
N ASP A 17 -9.62 4.54 8.66
CA ASP A 17 -10.23 5.65 7.92
C ASP A 17 -10.28 5.41 6.41
N ARG A 18 -9.18 4.88 5.85
CA ARG A 18 -9.02 4.63 4.41
C ARG A 18 -8.17 3.39 4.14
N VAL A 19 -8.55 2.63 3.12
CA VAL A 19 -7.78 1.50 2.59
C VAL A 19 -7.56 1.72 1.10
N ALA A 20 -6.37 1.38 0.60
CA ALA A 20 -6.07 1.45 -0.80
C ALA A 20 -5.27 0.23 -1.25
N ILE A 21 -5.51 -0.22 -2.49
CA ILE A 21 -4.76 -1.31 -3.12
C ILE A 21 -4.00 -0.75 -4.31
N ALA A 22 -2.71 -1.07 -4.36
CA ALA A 22 -1.86 -0.86 -5.51
C ALA A 22 -1.46 -2.21 -6.11
N MET A 23 -1.38 -2.28 -7.43
CA MET A 23 -0.81 -3.44 -8.12
C MET A 23 0.47 -3.05 -8.86
N LYS A 24 1.42 -3.98 -8.84
CA LYS A 24 2.64 -3.91 -9.63
C LYS A 24 2.49 -4.75 -10.89
N TRP A 25 2.69 -4.12 -12.04
CA TRP A 25 2.77 -4.76 -13.35
C TRP A 25 4.14 -4.45 -13.96
N GLY A 26 5.06 -5.42 -13.88
CA GLY A 26 6.46 -5.23 -14.26
C GLY A 26 7.10 -4.09 -13.47
N ARG A 27 7.50 -3.02 -14.16
CA ARG A 27 8.11 -1.83 -13.54
C ARG A 27 7.11 -0.79 -13.04
N LYS A 28 5.82 -0.90 -13.40
CA LYS A 28 4.80 0.09 -13.07
C LYS A 28 4.01 -0.35 -11.83
N THR A 29 3.90 0.55 -10.85
CA THR A 29 2.97 0.41 -9.73
C THR A 29 1.82 1.39 -9.94
N LYS A 30 0.58 0.95 -9.75
CA LYS A 30 -0.62 1.78 -9.92
C LYS A 30 -1.62 1.53 -8.81
N MET A 31 -2.20 2.61 -8.29
CA MET A 31 -3.39 2.54 -7.45
C MET A 31 -4.59 2.05 -8.26
N ILE A 32 -5.25 0.99 -7.78
CA ILE A 32 -6.37 0.34 -8.47
C ILE A 32 -7.70 0.51 -7.74
N ALA A 33 -7.67 0.68 -6.42
CA ALA A 33 -8.85 0.91 -5.60
C ALA A 33 -8.49 1.73 -4.36
N VAL A 34 -9.41 2.58 -3.93
CA VAL A 34 -9.37 3.33 -2.67
C VAL A 34 -10.77 3.29 -2.08
N SER A 35 -10.88 3.01 -0.79
CA SER A 35 -12.17 2.91 -0.10
C SER A 35 -12.95 4.23 -0.15
N GLY A 36 -14.26 4.16 -0.33
CA GLY A 36 -15.14 5.34 -0.40
C GLY A 36 -15.07 6.12 -1.71
N GLN A 37 -14.46 5.55 -2.77
CA GLN A 37 -14.45 6.13 -4.12
C GLN A 37 -14.87 5.08 -5.16
N ASP A 38 -15.76 5.45 -6.09
CA ASP A 38 -16.16 4.58 -7.19
C ASP A 38 -15.03 4.39 -8.22
N LYS A 39 -14.24 5.44 -8.44
CA LYS A 39 -13.08 5.44 -9.34
C LYS A 39 -11.91 6.19 -8.72
N VAL A 40 -10.72 5.60 -8.81
CA VAL A 40 -9.49 6.25 -8.36
C VAL A 40 -9.10 7.37 -9.31
N ASN A 41 -9.11 8.62 -8.84
CA ASN A 41 -8.53 9.73 -9.57
C ASN A 41 -6.99 9.69 -9.48
N ARG A 42 -6.36 8.99 -10.43
CA ARG A 42 -4.90 8.78 -10.45
C ARG A 42 -4.09 10.06 -10.65
N ASN A 43 -4.70 11.11 -11.22
CA ASN A 43 -4.02 12.37 -11.46
C ASN A 43 -4.05 13.28 -10.23
N ALA A 44 -4.85 12.96 -9.21
CA ALA A 44 -4.84 13.70 -7.95
C ALA A 44 -3.43 13.63 -7.31
N ASN A 45 -2.89 14.78 -6.90
CA ASN A 45 -1.55 14.89 -6.32
C ASN A 45 -1.33 13.90 -5.16
N LEU A 46 -2.30 13.80 -4.25
CA LEU A 46 -2.28 12.84 -3.15
C LEU A 46 -2.11 11.39 -3.62
N MET A 47 -2.78 10.99 -4.71
CA MET A 47 -2.66 9.63 -5.26
C MET A 47 -1.30 9.39 -5.91
N GLN A 48 -0.73 10.40 -6.56
CA GLN A 48 0.62 10.31 -7.14
C GLN A 48 1.67 10.17 -6.03
N LYS A 49 1.56 10.98 -4.96
CA LYS A 49 2.41 10.93 -3.77
C LYS A 49 2.32 9.57 -3.07
N LEU A 50 1.10 9.06 -2.82
CA LEU A 50 0.89 7.73 -2.25
C LEU A 50 1.50 6.63 -3.13
N ASN A 51 1.26 6.66 -4.44
CA ASN A 51 1.78 5.65 -5.36
C ASN A 51 3.32 5.63 -5.41
N ARG A 52 3.97 6.81 -5.27
CA ARG A 52 5.42 6.92 -5.17
C ARG A 52 5.95 6.26 -3.90
N LEU A 53 5.35 6.58 -2.75
CA LEU A 53 5.68 5.98 -1.45
C LEU A 53 5.52 4.45 -1.47
N VAL A 54 4.36 3.97 -1.93
CA VAL A 54 4.07 2.54 -2.05
C VAL A 54 5.09 1.85 -2.96
N ARG A 55 5.50 2.47 -4.06
CA ARG A 55 6.50 1.89 -4.97
C ARG A 55 7.86 1.71 -4.29
N THR A 56 8.32 2.69 -3.52
CA THR A 56 9.59 2.60 -2.80
C THR A 56 9.50 1.58 -1.67
N VAL A 57 8.43 1.58 -0.88
CA VAL A 57 8.24 0.59 0.19
C VAL A 57 8.14 -0.83 -0.38
N TYR A 58 7.41 -1.04 -1.47
CA TYR A 58 7.28 -2.35 -2.10
C TYR A 58 8.62 -2.96 -2.50
N GLN A 59 9.64 -2.14 -2.83
CA GLN A 59 10.98 -2.64 -3.17
C GLN A 59 11.68 -3.31 -1.99
N SER A 60 11.36 -2.94 -0.75
CA SER A 60 11.96 -3.57 0.44
C SER A 60 11.37 -4.95 0.74
N ARG A 61 10.18 -5.26 0.19
CA ARG A 61 9.35 -6.45 0.51
C ARG A 61 9.06 -6.63 2.00
N LYS A 62 9.23 -5.57 2.80
CA LYS A 62 8.92 -5.57 4.24
C LYS A 62 7.73 -4.65 4.51
N PRO A 63 6.87 -5.00 5.47
CA PRO A 63 5.86 -4.07 5.95
C PRO A 63 6.49 -2.75 6.40
N PHE A 64 5.81 -1.66 6.09
CA PHE A 64 6.15 -0.32 6.55
C PHE A 64 4.99 0.21 7.39
N ILE A 65 5.30 0.65 8.60
CA ILE A 65 4.31 1.19 9.53
C ILE A 65 4.81 2.53 10.04
N TYR A 66 4.04 3.57 9.79
CA TYR A 66 4.17 4.88 10.37
C TYR A 66 3.09 5.06 11.44
N ASN A 67 3.51 5.31 12.67
CA ASN A 67 2.67 5.45 13.86
C ASN A 67 2.70 6.87 14.44
N GLY A 68 3.05 7.88 13.63
CA GLY A 68 3.24 9.27 14.07
C GLY A 68 4.70 9.66 14.30
N GLN A 69 5.64 8.71 14.31
CA GLN A 69 7.08 8.99 14.48
C GLN A 69 7.88 8.74 13.20
N LEU A 70 8.77 9.67 12.86
CA LEU A 70 9.78 9.51 11.81
C LEU A 70 11.09 9.09 12.47
N LYS A 71 11.32 7.78 12.63
CA LYS A 71 12.56 7.23 13.17
C LYS A 71 13.06 6.10 12.29
N ASP A 72 14.38 6.06 12.11
CA ASP A 72 15.09 4.98 11.40
C ASP A 72 14.58 4.71 9.96
N LEU A 73 14.04 5.74 9.30
CA LEU A 73 13.58 5.64 7.93
C LEU A 73 14.72 5.95 6.95
N ALA A 74 14.78 5.19 5.86
CA ALA A 74 15.65 5.56 4.75
C ALA A 74 15.25 6.96 4.22
N PRO A 75 16.21 7.85 3.88
CA PRO A 75 15.90 9.24 3.50
C PRO A 75 14.89 9.36 2.36
N GLN A 76 14.89 8.40 1.43
CA GLN A 76 13.93 8.37 0.34
C GLN A 76 12.49 8.09 0.81
N VAL A 77 12.32 7.19 1.78
CA VAL A 77 11.01 6.84 2.35
C VAL A 77 10.50 7.99 3.21
N GLU A 78 11.37 8.56 4.04
CA GLU A 78 11.04 9.70 4.90
C GLU A 78 10.51 10.89 4.09
N LYS A 79 11.25 11.30 3.05
CA LYS A 79 10.81 12.40 2.17
C LYS A 79 9.46 12.11 1.51
N GLN A 80 9.29 10.91 0.97
CA GLN A 80 8.04 10.54 0.29
C GLN A 80 6.86 10.43 1.26
N LEU A 81 7.11 9.99 2.49
CA LEU A 81 6.11 9.98 3.55
C LEU A 81 5.74 11.41 3.92
N ALA A 82 6.70 12.31 4.15
CA ALA A 82 6.45 13.72 4.44
C ALA A 82 5.63 14.39 3.33
N ASP A 83 6.02 14.21 2.07
CA ASP A 83 5.30 14.72 0.89
C ASP A 83 3.83 14.26 0.89
N TYR A 84 3.58 12.98 1.23
CA TYR A 84 2.23 12.42 1.32
C TYR A 84 1.46 12.97 2.52
N LEU A 85 2.08 13.04 3.71
CA LEU A 85 1.46 13.51 4.94
C LEU A 85 1.01 14.96 4.84
N GLU A 86 1.76 15.81 4.15
CA GLU A 86 1.41 17.23 3.91
C GLU A 86 0.05 17.42 3.23
N GLU A 87 -0.31 16.53 2.29
CA GLU A 87 -1.58 16.58 1.57
C GLU A 87 -2.67 15.68 2.18
N SER A 88 -2.31 14.86 3.16
CA SER A 88 -3.19 13.86 3.74
C SER A 88 -3.60 14.24 5.16
N ASN A 89 -4.77 13.77 5.60
CA ASN A 89 -5.13 13.82 7.01
C ASN A 89 -4.66 12.56 7.78
N ALA A 90 -3.71 11.80 7.23
CA ALA A 90 -3.28 10.54 7.83
C ALA A 90 -2.39 10.79 9.06
N ARG A 91 -2.76 10.24 10.21
CA ARG A 91 -1.92 10.23 11.42
C ARG A 91 -1.08 8.97 11.54
N MET A 92 -1.56 7.89 10.93
CA MET A 92 -0.90 6.61 10.85
C MET A 92 -1.05 6.05 9.44
N LEU A 93 -0.07 5.28 9.00
CA LEU A 93 -0.07 4.64 7.69
C LEU A 93 0.62 3.29 7.79
N ALA A 94 -0.02 2.24 7.28
CA ALA A 94 0.61 0.94 7.13
C ALA A 94 0.56 0.50 5.66
N ILE A 95 1.68 0.00 5.15
CA ILE A 95 1.84 -0.53 3.80
C ILE A 95 2.37 -1.95 3.91
N TYR A 96 1.57 -2.91 3.46
CA TYR A 96 1.92 -4.33 3.45
C TYR A 96 2.14 -4.79 2.01
N PRO A 97 3.40 -5.07 1.61
CA PRO A 97 3.68 -5.70 0.33
C PRO A 97 3.07 -7.12 0.32
N LEU A 98 2.20 -7.38 -0.64
CA LEU A 98 1.61 -8.70 -0.85
C LEU A 98 2.26 -9.35 -2.07
N GLU A 99 2.84 -10.53 -1.89
CA GLU A 99 3.37 -11.34 -2.96
C GLU A 99 2.50 -12.59 -3.10
N TYR A 100 2.27 -13.02 -4.35
CA TYR A 100 1.68 -14.32 -4.57
C TYR A 100 2.70 -15.37 -4.18
N GLN A 101 2.42 -16.11 -3.12
CA GLN A 101 3.12 -17.35 -2.83
C GLN A 101 2.48 -18.37 -3.76
N ASP A 102 3.19 -18.81 -4.81
CA ASP A 102 2.80 -20.02 -5.51
C ASP A 102 2.66 -21.10 -4.43
N ARG A 103 1.49 -21.72 -4.35
CA ARG A 103 1.29 -22.86 -3.46
C ARG A 103 2.10 -24.04 -4.00
N GLU A 104 3.42 -24.00 -3.88
CA GLU A 104 4.21 -25.22 -3.83
C GLU A 104 3.89 -25.88 -2.49
N HIS A 105 2.81 -26.68 -2.47
CA HIS A 105 2.92 -27.94 -1.74
C HIS A 105 4.11 -28.65 -2.37
N LYS A 106 5.30 -28.48 -1.79
CA LYS A 106 6.32 -29.50 -1.93
C LYS A 106 5.70 -30.77 -1.38
N SER A 107 5.36 -31.69 -2.28
CA SER A 107 5.27 -33.09 -1.95
C SER A 107 6.56 -33.43 -1.19
N GLU A 108 6.42 -33.74 0.10
CA GLU A 108 7.41 -34.52 0.80
C GLU A 108 7.51 -35.87 0.09
N ASP A 109 8.39 -35.96 -0.91
CA ASP A 109 8.86 -37.24 -1.41
C ASP A 109 10.09 -37.61 -0.56
N LYS A 110 9.79 -38.51 0.38
CA LYS A 110 10.57 -39.62 0.97
C LYS A 110 12.10 -39.63 0.86
N PRO A 111 12.72 -40.23 1.88
CA PRO A 111 13.28 -41.58 1.70
C PRO A 111 12.37 -42.70 2.23
#